data_AF-A0A7W0TFI6-F1
#
_entry.id   AF-A0A7W0TFI6-F1
#
_cell.length_a   1.000
_cell.length_b   1.000
_cell.length_c   1.000
_cell.angle_alpha   90.00
_cell.angle_beta   90.00
_cell.angle_gamma   90.00
#
_symmetry.space_group_name_H-M   'P 1'
#
loop_
_entity.id
_entity.type
_entity.pdbx_description
1 polymer ?
#
loop_
_entity_poly.entity_id
_entity_poly.type
_entity_poly.pdbx_seq_one_letter_code
_entity_poly.pdbx_strand_id
1 'polypeptide(L)'
;MPAAAAPALRETAAVPWRPRVDAARLRRRGRGWTLSTLAHTIPFLATAVLLIALEPLSFPVAAIAVVHAWGIPALYANRGANVVRPRPRAAPASERAALGLLGDLLGHEARELHARTGLAMERGRLGVWLVGEAGALLVAPGGRRVDCWCVRVDGELPSGDRTAHLLLALREDEEGFATVANLAFSGALWRLRPRLARAMRPALDAARARA
;
A
#
# COMPACT_ATOMS: atom_id res chain seq x y z
N MET A 1 -15.11 -36.89 -8.20
CA MET A 1 -14.94 -35.63 -8.97
C MET A 1 -13.75 -34.90 -8.38
N PRO A 2 -12.67 -34.65 -9.14
CA PRO A 2 -11.54 -33.89 -8.62
C PRO A 2 -12.03 -32.47 -8.28
N ALA A 3 -11.70 -31.98 -7.08
CA ALA A 3 -12.02 -30.62 -6.66
C ALA A 3 -11.38 -29.66 -7.67
N ALA A 4 -12.19 -28.77 -8.27
CA ALA A 4 -11.69 -27.73 -9.14
C ALA A 4 -10.63 -26.93 -8.36
N ALA A 5 -9.42 -26.85 -8.92
CA ALA A 5 -8.37 -25.99 -8.38
C ALA A 5 -8.96 -24.57 -8.30
N ALA A 6 -8.81 -23.91 -7.15
CA ALA A 6 -9.26 -22.54 -6.98
C ALA A 6 -8.67 -21.68 -8.12
N PRO A 7 -9.42 -20.71 -8.66
CA PRO A 7 -8.90 -19.80 -9.69
C PRO A 7 -7.59 -19.20 -9.17
N ALA A 8 -6.53 -19.36 -9.95
CA ALA A 8 -5.20 -18.90 -9.63
C ALA A 8 -4.74 -17.99 -10.77
N LEU A 9 -4.35 -16.76 -10.41
CA LEU A 9 -3.83 -15.80 -11.39
C LEU A 9 -2.67 -16.42 -12.16
N ARG A 10 -2.69 -16.32 -13.50
CA ARG A 10 -1.65 -16.90 -14.37
C ARG A 10 -0.27 -16.35 -14.02
N GLU A 11 -0.19 -15.10 -13.61
CA GLU A 11 1.02 -14.39 -13.22
C GLU A 11 1.71 -15.03 -12.01
N THR A 12 0.97 -15.76 -11.15
CA THR A 12 1.57 -16.49 -10.03
C THR A 12 2.49 -17.61 -10.51
N ALA A 13 2.19 -18.24 -11.64
CA ALA A 13 3.03 -19.26 -12.25
C ALA A 13 4.38 -18.70 -12.75
N ALA A 14 4.48 -17.39 -12.98
CA ALA A 14 5.72 -16.72 -13.36
C ALA A 14 6.65 -16.44 -12.17
N VAL A 15 6.15 -16.59 -10.92
CA VAL A 15 6.92 -16.38 -9.68
C VAL A 15 6.91 -17.60 -8.76
N PRO A 16 7.27 -18.81 -9.25
CA PRO A 16 7.13 -20.06 -8.48
C PRO A 16 8.00 -20.09 -7.21
N TRP A 17 9.06 -19.27 -7.15
CA TRP A 17 9.92 -19.14 -5.98
C TRP A 17 9.30 -18.31 -4.85
N ARG A 18 8.22 -17.56 -5.12
CA ARG A 18 7.52 -16.77 -4.10
C ARG A 18 6.45 -17.62 -3.43
N PRO A 19 6.55 -17.87 -2.12
CA PRO A 19 5.48 -18.55 -1.42
C PRO A 19 4.21 -17.70 -1.46
N ARG A 20 3.06 -18.38 -1.57
CA ARG A 20 1.76 -17.73 -1.61
C ARG A 20 1.52 -16.87 -0.35
N VAL A 21 0.98 -15.68 -0.54
CA VAL A 21 0.68 -14.74 0.54
C VAL A 21 -0.63 -15.16 1.18
N ASP A 22 -0.61 -15.29 2.50
CA ASP A 22 -1.79 -15.53 3.32
C ASP A 22 -1.82 -14.53 4.50
N ALA A 23 -2.92 -14.51 5.24
CA ALA A 23 -3.07 -13.62 6.39
C ALA A 23 -2.00 -13.85 7.47
N ALA A 24 -1.56 -15.10 7.69
CA ALA A 24 -0.55 -15.41 8.70
C ALA A 24 0.83 -14.88 8.31
N ARG A 25 1.21 -15.01 7.04
CA ARG A 25 2.43 -14.51 6.44
C ARG A 25 2.44 -13.00 6.40
N LEU A 26 1.32 -12.34 6.10
CA LEU A 26 1.19 -10.89 6.22
C LEU A 26 1.43 -10.43 7.67
N ARG A 27 0.82 -11.10 8.65
CA ARG A 27 1.07 -10.79 10.07
C ARG A 27 2.55 -10.96 10.45
N ARG A 28 3.19 -12.07 10.06
CA ARG A 28 4.61 -12.32 10.34
C ARG A 28 5.52 -11.30 9.67
N ARG A 29 5.35 -11.06 8.38
CA ARG A 29 6.10 -10.05 7.62
C ARG A 29 5.91 -8.69 8.26
N GLY A 30 4.68 -8.39 8.63
CA GLY A 30 4.35 -7.17 9.33
C GLY A 30 5.10 -7.01 10.66
N ARG A 31 5.17 -8.04 11.50
CA ARG A 31 5.99 -8.01 12.72
C ARG A 31 7.46 -7.79 12.38
N GLY A 32 7.98 -8.42 11.33
CA GLY A 32 9.33 -8.19 10.81
C GLY A 32 9.60 -6.72 10.46
N TRP A 33 8.68 -6.05 9.76
CA TRP A 33 8.78 -4.61 9.47
C TRP A 33 8.75 -3.74 10.73
N THR A 34 7.95 -4.11 11.72
CA THR A 34 7.93 -3.40 13.01
C THR A 34 9.25 -3.57 13.73
N LEU A 35 9.78 -4.79 13.80
CA LEU A 35 11.08 -5.09 14.42
C LEU A 35 12.21 -4.35 13.71
N SER A 36 12.25 -4.35 12.37
CA SER A 36 13.27 -3.63 11.63
C SER A 36 13.18 -2.12 11.85
N THR A 37 11.98 -1.56 11.93
CA THR A 37 11.77 -0.14 12.26
C THR A 37 12.30 0.17 13.66
N LEU A 38 11.98 -0.66 14.66
CA LEU A 38 12.47 -0.49 16.03
C LEU A 38 14.00 -0.61 16.11
N ALA A 39 14.58 -1.59 15.41
CA ALA A 39 16.03 -1.79 15.35
C ALA A 39 16.77 -0.59 14.74
N HIS A 40 16.12 0.21 13.89
CA HIS A 40 16.69 1.47 13.40
C HIS A 40 16.43 2.63 14.37
N THR A 41 15.19 2.80 14.86
CA THR A 41 14.80 3.96 15.66
C THR A 41 15.42 3.94 17.07
N ILE A 42 15.47 2.79 17.74
CA ILE A 42 15.93 2.69 19.14
C ILE A 42 17.40 3.10 19.30
N PRO A 43 18.36 2.63 18.48
CA PRO A 43 19.75 3.04 18.62
C PRO A 43 19.94 4.55 18.51
N PHE A 44 19.31 5.21 17.53
CA PHE A 44 19.41 6.66 17.38
C PHE A 44 18.83 7.43 18.57
N LEU A 45 17.70 6.97 19.13
CA LEU A 45 17.13 7.59 20.33
C LEU A 45 18.01 7.36 21.55
N ALA A 46 18.55 6.15 21.72
CA ALA A 46 19.48 5.83 22.81
C ALA A 46 20.74 6.69 22.73
N THR A 47 21.32 6.85 21.53
CA THR A 47 22.45 7.75 21.30
C THR A 47 22.11 9.19 21.66
N ALA A 48 20.94 9.70 21.27
CA ALA A 48 20.52 11.06 21.61
C ALA A 48 20.42 11.28 23.13
N VAL A 49 19.80 10.33 23.85
CA VAL A 49 19.69 10.38 25.32
C VAL A 49 21.06 10.34 25.98
N LEU A 50 21.94 9.43 25.54
CA LEU A 50 23.27 9.28 26.09
C LEU A 50 24.12 10.56 25.90
N LEU A 51 24.04 11.17 24.71
CA LEU A 51 24.75 12.42 24.42
C LEU A 51 24.34 13.55 25.38
N ILE A 52 23.03 13.76 25.58
CA ILE A 52 22.53 14.78 26.51
C ILE A 52 22.90 14.48 27.96
N ALA A 53 22.87 13.20 28.37
CA ALA A 53 23.19 12.80 29.73
C ALA A 53 24.68 12.98 30.08
N LEU A 54 25.57 12.79 29.10
CA LEU A 54 27.01 12.94 29.27
C LEU A 54 27.47 14.39 29.14
N GLU A 55 26.99 15.11 28.13
CA GLU A 55 27.42 16.46 27.80
C GLU A 55 26.25 17.26 27.18
N PRO A 56 25.55 18.12 27.94
CA PRO A 56 24.39 18.86 27.46
C PRO A 56 24.68 19.76 26.24
N LEU A 57 25.92 20.25 26.08
CA LEU A 57 26.31 21.06 24.92
C LEU A 57 26.29 20.26 23.61
N SER A 58 26.24 18.92 23.67
CA SER A 58 26.08 18.03 22.51
C SER A 58 24.66 18.04 21.92
N PHE A 59 23.74 18.86 22.45
CA PHE A 59 22.35 18.97 22.00
C PHE A 59 22.14 19.01 20.48
N PRO A 60 22.92 19.76 19.67
CA PRO A 60 22.74 19.75 18.22
C PRO A 60 22.93 18.36 17.59
N VAL A 61 23.89 17.57 18.08
CA VAL A 61 24.17 16.21 17.58
C VAL A 61 23.07 15.26 18.02
N ALA A 62 22.60 15.37 19.26
CA ALA A 62 21.47 14.60 19.76
C ALA A 62 20.19 14.88 18.95
N ALA A 63 19.94 16.14 18.58
CA ALA A 63 18.81 16.51 17.73
C ALA A 63 18.90 15.85 16.34
N ILE A 64 20.09 15.82 15.72
CA ILE A 64 20.31 15.12 14.45
C ILE A 64 20.02 13.61 14.58
N ALA A 65 20.42 12.98 15.68
CA ALA A 65 20.11 11.57 15.92
C ALA A 65 18.59 11.31 16.01
N VAL A 66 17.85 12.17 16.71
CA VAL A 66 16.37 12.10 16.76
C VAL A 66 15.75 12.27 15.37
N VAL A 67 16.28 13.18 14.56
CA VAL A 67 15.86 13.35 13.16
C VAL A 67 16.05 12.05 12.37
N HIS A 68 17.16 11.34 12.53
CA HIS A 68 17.38 10.05 11.86
C HIS A 68 16.42 8.96 12.34
N ALA A 69 16.15 8.92 13.66
CA ALA A 69 15.24 7.97 14.28
C ALA A 69 13.82 8.03 13.67
N TRP A 70 13.40 9.24 13.25
CA TRP A 70 12.09 9.47 12.62
C TRP A 70 12.14 9.53 11.08
N GLY A 71 13.23 10.06 10.53
CA GLY A 71 13.44 10.30 9.11
C GLY A 71 13.51 9.02 8.28
N ILE A 72 14.24 8.01 8.76
CA ILE A 72 14.38 6.74 8.04
C ILE A 72 13.01 6.04 7.88
N PRO A 73 12.21 5.79 8.93
CA PRO A 73 10.89 5.19 8.76
C PRO A 73 9.92 6.06 7.95
N ALA A 74 10.07 7.38 8.04
CA ALA A 74 9.34 8.32 7.22
C ALA A 74 9.61 8.14 5.71
N LEU A 75 10.87 7.91 5.31
CA LEU A 75 11.23 7.65 3.92
C LEU A 75 10.59 6.35 3.40
N TYR A 76 10.59 5.29 4.21
CA TYR A 76 9.89 4.05 3.86
C TYR A 76 8.37 4.26 3.72
N ALA A 77 7.75 5.05 4.60
CA ALA A 77 6.34 5.41 4.47
C ALA A 77 6.07 6.25 3.21
N ASN A 78 6.97 7.16 2.83
CA ASN A 78 6.89 7.89 1.55
C ASN A 78 6.95 6.95 0.35
N ARG A 79 7.86 5.96 0.36
CA ARG A 79 7.93 4.94 -0.68
C ARG A 79 6.60 4.17 -0.78
N GLY A 80 6.00 3.84 0.36
CA GLY A 80 4.67 3.23 0.43
C GLY A 80 3.55 4.13 -0.10
N ALA A 81 3.58 5.43 0.16
CA ALA A 81 2.59 6.37 -0.35
C ALA A 81 2.70 6.56 -1.88
N ASN A 82 3.93 6.50 -2.40
CA ASN A 82 4.20 6.68 -3.83
C ASN A 82 3.68 5.52 -4.70
N VAL A 83 3.30 4.37 -4.13
CA VAL A 83 2.77 3.24 -4.93
C VAL A 83 1.42 3.57 -5.57
N VAL A 84 0.67 4.51 -4.99
CA VAL A 84 -0.61 4.97 -5.52
C VAL A 84 -0.54 6.38 -6.10
N ARG A 85 0.67 6.90 -6.35
CA ARG A 85 0.83 8.25 -6.91
C ARG A 85 0.21 8.30 -8.31
N PRO A 86 -0.56 9.36 -8.64
CA PRO A 86 -1.10 9.53 -9.98
C PRO A 86 0.03 9.62 -11.02
N ARG A 87 -0.20 9.01 -12.18
CA ARG A 87 0.63 9.02 -13.37
C ARG A 87 0.05 10.00 -14.39
N PRO A 88 0.85 10.40 -15.40
CA PRO A 88 0.33 11.17 -16.53
C PRO A 88 -0.85 10.43 -17.18
N ARG A 89 -1.89 11.20 -17.52
CA ARG A 89 -3.11 10.67 -18.15
C ARG A 89 -2.89 10.41 -19.63
N ALA A 90 -3.57 9.39 -20.14
CA ALA A 90 -3.67 9.13 -21.57
C ALA A 90 -4.55 10.20 -22.27
N ALA A 91 -4.74 10.06 -23.58
CA ALA A 91 -5.59 10.96 -24.36
C ALA A 91 -7.00 11.08 -23.74
N PRO A 92 -7.63 12.28 -23.73
CA PRO A 92 -8.89 12.51 -23.01
C PRO A 92 -10.05 11.60 -23.44
N ALA A 93 -10.08 11.17 -24.70
CA ALA A 93 -11.14 10.29 -25.21
C ALA A 93 -11.02 8.86 -24.67
N SER A 94 -9.82 8.27 -24.66
CA SER A 94 -9.59 6.93 -24.13
C SER A 94 -9.76 6.90 -22.62
N GLU A 95 -9.36 7.96 -21.91
CA GLU A 95 -9.57 8.08 -20.47
C GLU A 95 -11.06 8.09 -20.10
N ARG A 96 -11.92 8.77 -20.87
CA ARG A 96 -13.37 8.76 -20.63
C ARG A 96 -13.99 7.37 -20.81
N ALA A 97 -13.60 6.65 -21.87
CA ALA A 97 -14.08 5.30 -22.12
C ALA A 97 -13.66 4.34 -21.00
N ALA A 98 -12.39 4.38 -20.61
CA ALA A 98 -11.83 3.59 -19.52
C ALA A 98 -12.51 3.86 -18.16
N LEU A 99 -12.82 5.12 -17.87
CA LEU A 99 -13.58 5.49 -16.68
C LEU A 99 -15.03 5.01 -16.72
N GLY A 100 -15.62 4.88 -17.90
CA GLY A 100 -16.92 4.24 -18.10
C GLY A 100 -16.88 2.77 -17.67
N LEU A 101 -15.95 2.00 -18.23
CA LEU A 101 -15.75 0.58 -17.89
C LEU A 101 -15.45 0.38 -16.39
N LEU A 102 -14.53 1.17 -15.83
CA LEU A 102 -14.25 1.11 -14.40
C LEU A 102 -15.49 1.46 -13.56
N GLY A 103 -16.30 2.41 -14.03
CA GLY A 103 -17.57 2.77 -13.41
C GLY A 103 -18.57 1.62 -13.36
N ASP A 104 -18.56 0.72 -14.33
CA ASP A 104 -19.43 -0.47 -14.38
C ASP A 104 -18.94 -1.59 -13.44
N LEU A 105 -17.64 -1.65 -13.17
CA LEU A 105 -17.05 -2.59 -12.21
C LEU A 105 -17.21 -2.18 -10.74
N LEU A 106 -17.48 -0.90 -10.50
CA LEU A 106 -17.60 -0.30 -9.18
C LEU A 106 -19.06 -0.09 -8.78
N GLY A 107 -19.39 -0.42 -7.54
CA GLY A 107 -20.64 0.04 -6.92
C GLY A 107 -20.65 1.57 -6.77
N HIS A 108 -21.84 2.14 -6.55
CA HIS A 108 -22.04 3.59 -6.48
C HIS A 108 -21.09 4.31 -5.51
N GLU A 109 -20.98 3.83 -4.26
CA GLU A 109 -20.08 4.42 -3.26
C GLU A 109 -18.60 4.36 -3.67
N ALA A 110 -18.16 3.22 -4.23
CA ALA A 110 -16.77 3.01 -4.63
C ALA A 110 -16.43 3.89 -5.85
N ARG A 111 -17.39 4.08 -6.76
CA ARG A 111 -17.26 4.97 -7.91
C ARG A 111 -17.13 6.43 -7.49
N GLU A 112 -17.97 6.90 -6.56
CA GLU A 112 -17.84 8.26 -6.03
C GLU A 112 -16.51 8.47 -5.31
N LEU A 113 -16.09 7.49 -4.51
CA LEU A 113 -14.82 7.56 -3.81
C LEU A 113 -13.65 7.60 -4.80
N HIS A 114 -13.69 6.78 -5.85
CA HIS A 114 -12.71 6.80 -6.93
C HIS A 114 -12.69 8.15 -7.65
N ALA A 115 -13.85 8.71 -8.00
CA ALA A 115 -13.93 10.01 -8.67
C ALA A 115 -13.28 11.14 -7.85
N ARG A 116 -13.43 11.12 -6.52
CA ARG A 116 -12.84 12.11 -5.62
C ARG A 116 -11.36 11.89 -5.32
N THR A 117 -10.91 10.63 -5.27
CA THR A 117 -9.61 10.27 -4.67
C THR A 117 -8.62 9.62 -5.63
N GLY A 118 -9.10 9.11 -6.77
CA GLY A 118 -8.34 8.28 -7.70
C GLY A 118 -8.09 6.85 -7.22
N LEU A 119 -8.77 6.41 -6.14
CA LEU A 119 -8.60 5.07 -5.56
C LEU A 119 -9.93 4.33 -5.54
N ALA A 120 -9.94 3.15 -6.15
CA ALA A 120 -11.04 2.19 -6.10
C ALA A 120 -10.93 1.38 -4.80
N MET A 121 -12.01 1.29 -4.04
CA MET A 121 -12.04 0.54 -2.79
C MET A 121 -12.69 -0.84 -3.01
N GLU A 122 -12.04 -1.89 -2.53
CA GLU A 122 -12.52 -3.27 -2.64
C GLU A 122 -12.35 -3.99 -1.29
N ARG A 123 -13.35 -4.77 -0.88
CA ARG A 123 -13.25 -5.58 0.34
C ARG A 123 -12.78 -6.98 -0.03
N GLY A 124 -11.65 -7.40 0.53
CA GLY A 124 -11.11 -8.75 0.36
C GLY A 124 -11.10 -9.54 1.67
N ARG A 125 -10.57 -10.76 1.63
CA ARG A 125 -10.37 -11.63 2.80
C ARG A 125 -9.19 -11.20 3.64
N LEU A 126 -8.17 -10.56 3.03
CA LEU A 126 -6.97 -10.08 3.73
C LEU A 126 -7.18 -8.69 4.36
N GLY A 127 -8.26 -7.98 4.03
CA GLY A 127 -8.59 -6.65 4.56
C GLY A 127 -9.32 -5.79 3.54
N VAL A 128 -9.18 -4.46 3.66
CA VAL A 128 -9.78 -3.50 2.71
C VAL A 128 -8.70 -2.96 1.78
N TRP A 129 -8.89 -3.14 0.49
CA TRP A 129 -7.98 -2.69 -0.55
C TRP A 129 -8.37 -1.31 -1.08
N LEU A 130 -7.36 -0.50 -1.36
CA LEU A 130 -7.45 0.73 -2.14
C LEU A 130 -6.53 0.57 -3.34
N VAL A 131 -7.13 0.40 -4.51
CA VAL A 131 -6.46 0.15 -5.77
C VAL A 131 -6.37 1.45 -6.55
N GLY A 132 -5.17 1.84 -6.95
CA GLY A 132 -4.94 2.91 -7.90
C GLY A 132 -4.23 2.37 -9.14
N GLU A 133 -4.00 3.24 -10.11
CA GLU A 133 -3.44 2.85 -11.42
C GLU A 133 -1.99 2.32 -11.41
N ALA A 134 -1.26 2.48 -10.31
CA ALA A 134 0.16 2.15 -10.17
C ALA A 134 0.45 1.11 -9.08
N GLY A 135 -0.57 0.73 -8.31
CA GLY A 135 -0.38 -0.09 -7.11
C GLY A 135 -1.62 -0.08 -6.22
N ALA A 136 -1.49 -0.75 -5.07
CA ALA A 136 -2.59 -0.91 -4.14
C ALA A 136 -2.12 -0.76 -2.69
N LEU A 137 -3.04 -0.32 -1.82
CA LEU A 137 -2.87 -0.30 -0.38
C LEU A 137 -3.84 -1.31 0.22
N LEU A 138 -3.36 -2.16 1.12
CA LEU A 138 -4.19 -3.05 1.92
C LEU A 138 -4.24 -2.51 3.34
N VAL A 139 -5.40 -2.06 3.78
CA VAL A 139 -5.68 -1.76 5.19
C VAL A 139 -6.02 -3.07 5.87
N ALA A 140 -5.15 -3.50 6.78
CA ALA A 140 -5.29 -4.76 7.49
C ALA A 140 -6.51 -4.71 8.45
N PRO A 141 -7.07 -5.87 8.82
CA PRO A 141 -8.18 -5.95 9.75
C PRO A 141 -7.92 -5.17 11.04
N GLY A 142 -8.91 -4.39 11.48
CA GLY A 142 -8.82 -3.49 12.63
C GLY A 142 -8.19 -2.13 12.33
N GLY A 143 -7.86 -1.81 11.08
CA GLY A 143 -7.63 -0.44 10.59
C GLY A 143 -6.37 0.28 11.11
N ARG A 144 -5.47 -0.43 11.81
CA ARG A 144 -4.25 0.19 12.39
C ARG A 144 -3.02 0.09 11.49
N ARG A 145 -3.03 -0.84 10.54
CA ARG A 145 -1.89 -1.20 9.71
C ARG A 145 -2.24 -1.11 8.23
N VAL A 146 -1.25 -0.75 7.43
CA VAL A 146 -1.34 -0.72 5.97
C VAL A 146 -0.13 -1.40 5.34
N ASP A 147 -0.39 -2.17 4.29
CA ASP A 147 0.60 -2.80 3.41
C ASP A 147 0.49 -2.16 2.02
N CYS A 148 1.60 -1.61 1.50
CA CYS A 148 1.63 -0.90 0.22
C CYS A 148 2.31 -1.75 -0.84
N TRP A 149 1.63 -1.95 -1.96
CA TRP A 149 2.04 -2.83 -3.06
C TRP A 149 2.27 -2.03 -4.33
N CYS A 150 3.47 -2.14 -4.89
CA CYS A 150 3.72 -1.72 -6.27
C CYS A 150 3.29 -2.86 -7.20
N VAL A 151 2.47 -2.53 -8.19
CA VAL A 151 2.13 -3.46 -9.27
C VAL A 151 2.57 -2.84 -10.59
N ARG A 152 3.22 -3.66 -11.42
CA ARG A 152 3.55 -3.26 -12.78
C ARG A 152 2.40 -3.74 -13.66
N VAL A 153 1.75 -2.79 -14.33
CA VAL A 153 0.85 -3.07 -15.44
C VAL A 153 1.64 -2.74 -16.70
N ASP A 154 1.78 -3.72 -17.59
CA ASP A 154 2.50 -3.56 -18.85
C ASP A 154 1.62 -2.83 -19.88
N GLY A 155 2.24 -2.00 -20.71
CA GLY A 155 1.57 -1.22 -21.76
C GLY A 155 1.11 0.18 -21.35
N GLU A 156 0.84 1.02 -22.37
CA GLU A 156 0.27 2.36 -22.19
C GLU A 156 -1.25 2.28 -22.12
N LEU A 157 -1.77 1.91 -20.94
CA LEU A 157 -3.20 1.89 -20.67
C LEU A 157 -3.67 3.21 -20.03
N PRO A 158 -4.90 3.68 -20.33
CA PRO A 158 -5.56 4.74 -19.58
C PRO A 158 -5.64 4.43 -18.08
N SER A 159 -5.79 5.47 -17.24
CA SER A 159 -5.81 5.32 -15.77
C SER A 159 -6.94 4.39 -15.30
N GLY A 160 -8.13 4.57 -15.88
CA GLY A 160 -9.30 3.74 -15.61
C GLY A 160 -9.05 2.26 -15.88
N ASP A 161 -8.45 1.93 -17.03
CA ASP A 161 -8.20 0.54 -17.44
C ASP A 161 -7.13 -0.12 -16.57
N ARG A 162 -6.08 0.62 -16.19
CA ARG A 162 -5.08 0.11 -15.22
C ARG A 162 -5.73 -0.26 -13.90
N THR A 163 -6.57 0.62 -13.38
CA THR A 163 -7.27 0.39 -12.11
C THR A 163 -8.26 -0.77 -12.23
N ALA A 164 -9.00 -0.85 -13.33
CA ALA A 164 -9.92 -1.95 -13.63
C ALA A 164 -9.19 -3.30 -13.72
N HIS A 165 -8.07 -3.35 -14.43
CA HIS A 165 -7.26 -4.55 -14.57
C HIS A 165 -6.74 -5.05 -13.21
N LEU A 166 -6.20 -4.16 -12.38
CA LEU A 166 -5.74 -4.50 -11.03
C LEU A 166 -6.89 -4.95 -10.12
N LEU A 167 -8.06 -4.32 -10.23
CA LEU A 167 -9.24 -4.68 -9.47
C LEU A 167 -9.77 -6.07 -9.85
N LEU A 168 -9.80 -6.39 -11.14
CA LEU A 168 -10.21 -7.71 -11.63
C LEU A 168 -9.23 -8.79 -11.16
N ALA A 169 -7.92 -8.56 -11.29
CA ALA A 169 -6.91 -9.48 -10.79
C ALA A 169 -7.05 -9.73 -9.28
N LEU A 170 -7.29 -8.67 -8.51
CA LEU A 170 -7.52 -8.75 -7.07
C LEU A 170 -8.77 -9.60 -6.73
N ARG A 171 -9.86 -9.44 -7.48
CA ARG A 171 -11.12 -10.18 -7.28
C ARG A 171 -11.00 -11.66 -7.64
N GLU A 172 -10.23 -11.97 -8.68
CA GLU A 172 -10.01 -13.34 -9.14
C GLU A 172 -9.18 -14.14 -8.12
N ASP A 173 -8.04 -13.59 -7.69
CA ASP A 173 -7.16 -14.24 -6.73
C ASP A 173 -6.41 -13.21 -5.86
N GLU A 174 -7.04 -12.78 -4.76
CA GLU A 174 -6.47 -11.80 -3.83
C GLU A 174 -5.08 -12.19 -3.29
N GLU A 175 -4.89 -13.46 -2.96
CA GLU A 175 -3.62 -13.95 -2.42
C GLU A 175 -2.55 -14.02 -3.52
N GLY A 176 -2.93 -14.47 -4.72
CA GLY A 176 -2.08 -14.45 -5.90
C GLY A 176 -1.64 -13.03 -6.28
N PHE A 177 -2.57 -12.07 -6.24
CA PHE A 177 -2.30 -10.65 -6.47
C PHE A 177 -1.23 -10.14 -5.50
N ALA A 178 -1.39 -10.42 -4.20
CA ALA A 178 -0.42 -10.05 -3.18
C ALA A 178 0.91 -10.81 -3.32
N THR A 179 0.93 -12.01 -3.90
CA THR A 179 2.17 -12.76 -4.16
C THR A 179 2.98 -12.17 -5.31
N VAL A 180 2.33 -11.83 -6.41
CA VAL A 180 2.95 -11.28 -7.62
C VAL A 180 3.41 -9.84 -7.39
N ALA A 181 2.61 -9.06 -6.67
CA ALA A 181 2.93 -7.67 -6.36
C ALA A 181 4.18 -7.52 -5.49
N ASN A 182 4.85 -6.37 -5.60
CA ASN A 182 6.01 -6.08 -4.76
C ASN A 182 5.61 -5.23 -3.55
N LEU A 183 5.71 -5.80 -2.35
CA LEU A 183 5.47 -5.05 -1.11
C LEU A 183 6.56 -4.00 -0.91
N ALA A 184 6.18 -2.73 -1.05
CA ALA A 184 7.06 -1.59 -0.92
C ALA A 184 7.16 -1.07 0.52
N PHE A 185 6.10 -1.25 1.32
CA PHE A 185 6.03 -0.80 2.71
C PHE A 185 5.01 -1.63 3.49
N SER A 186 5.27 -1.85 4.77
CA SER A 186 4.29 -2.36 5.73
C SER A 186 4.46 -1.64 7.06
N GLY A 187 3.40 -1.06 7.59
CA GLY A 187 3.53 -0.33 8.84
C GLY A 187 2.23 0.32 9.33
N ALA A 188 2.38 1.21 10.29
CA ALA A 188 1.23 1.88 10.91
C ALA A 188 0.57 2.88 9.96
N LEU A 189 -0.76 2.86 9.92
CA LEU A 189 -1.55 3.71 9.03
C LEU A 189 -1.30 5.21 9.29
N TRP A 190 -1.10 5.60 10.55
CA TRP A 190 -0.82 6.99 10.92
C TRP A 190 0.50 7.52 10.34
N ARG A 191 1.49 6.65 10.04
CA ARG A 191 2.74 7.06 9.37
C ARG A 191 2.54 7.26 7.88
N LEU A 192 1.70 6.45 7.24
CA LEU A 192 1.41 6.55 5.81
C LEU A 192 0.52 7.74 5.50
N ARG A 193 -0.55 7.95 6.27
CA ARG A 193 -1.59 8.97 6.00
C ARG A 193 -1.05 10.37 5.67
N PRO A 194 -0.12 10.98 6.44
CA PRO A 194 0.38 12.31 6.11
C PRO A 194 1.20 12.34 4.81
N ARG A 195 1.66 11.19 4.32
CA ARG A 195 2.49 11.06 3.10
C ARG A 195 1.67 10.84 1.84
N LEU A 196 0.39 10.48 1.98
CA LEU A 196 -0.54 10.48 0.86
C LEU A 196 -0.90 11.91 0.46
N ALA A 197 -1.11 12.09 -0.85
CA ALA A 197 -1.71 13.30 -1.40
C ALA A 197 -3.01 13.61 -0.65
N ARG A 198 -3.27 14.90 -0.37
CA ARG A 198 -4.41 15.33 0.45
C ARG A 198 -5.74 14.79 -0.09
N ALA A 199 -5.90 14.73 -1.42
CA ALA A 199 -7.06 14.19 -2.11
C ALA A 199 -7.29 12.67 -1.89
N MET A 200 -6.24 11.90 -1.59
CA MET A 200 -6.32 10.44 -1.40
C MET A 200 -6.62 10.04 0.06
N ARG A 201 -6.41 10.94 1.02
CA ARG A 201 -6.61 10.65 2.45
C ARG A 201 -8.04 10.22 2.79
N PRO A 202 -9.11 10.79 2.18
CA PRO A 202 -10.48 10.33 2.42
C PRO A 202 -10.70 8.85 2.08
N ALA A 203 -10.03 8.31 1.04
CA ALA A 203 -10.11 6.88 0.73
C ALA A 203 -9.45 6.02 1.80
N LEU A 204 -8.28 6.44 2.32
CA LEU A 204 -7.62 5.76 3.43
C LEU A 204 -8.48 5.77 4.71
N ASP A 205 -9.11 6.90 5.00
CA ASP A 205 -10.01 7.04 6.16
C ASP A 205 -11.27 6.16 5.98
N ALA A 206 -11.84 6.09 4.77
CA ALA A 206 -12.98 5.24 4.43
C ALA A 206 -12.65 3.74 4.51
N ALA A 207 -11.46 3.34 4.06
CA ALA A 207 -10.98 1.96 4.17
C ALA A 207 -10.75 1.57 5.64
N ARG A 208 -10.15 2.46 6.44
CA ARG A 208 -9.96 2.26 7.88
C ARG A 208 -11.28 2.04 8.61
N ALA A 209 -12.34 2.76 8.24
CA ALA A 209 -13.66 2.61 8.86
C ALA A 209 -14.35 1.27 8.52
N ARG A 210 -13.96 0.62 7.42
CA ARG A 210 -14.54 -0.65 6.93
C ARG A 210 -13.69 -1.89 7.25
N ALA A 211 -12.47 -1.69 7.77
CA ALA A 211 -11.46 -2.72 8.07
C ALA A 211 -11.58 -3.31 9.47
#